data_AF-A0A255S513-F1
#
_entry.id   AF-A0A255S513-F1
#
_cell.length_a   1.000
_cell.length_b   1.000
_cell.length_c   1.000
_cell.angle_alpha   90.00
_cell.angle_beta   90.00
_cell.angle_gamma   90.00
#
_symmetry.space_group_name_H-M   'P 1'
#
loop_
_entity.id
_entity.type
_entity.pdbx_description
1 polymer ?
#
loop_
_entity_poly.entity_id
_entity_poly.type
_entity_poly.pdbx_seq_one_letter_code
_entity_poly.pdbx_strand_id
1 'polypeptide(L)'
;MTENQKEEILRSYYYTDVEPTLDRLIEVKDIVTSFEKEGANRLQYALNMKHINEEEVERFASYISNARIKMEKELDRLRDFEEHFNEDFATDHNDYYNSVEGILRHIRSHMSPLKNVLRKFCPRRHPTVPQCVRYGIQQKSVFEGSVLAKGDYANPIFDISSYPPAVKGLYTELRKFFDAEKTCMQICIDIIEEEREIRQDPERCKYLLDIYRQKSYQRFKNVMIAFSEDLINQFKSLTPAYKNYQNYESEATFAQGEYHKHNHADMEHFFIIEGYMASNDLTTTEKALWGYDKKIKRVRYVVSHFDDLLPADFNHKDMGLYEYMFCQWALPSNIKQAVEYFIQHYHGRHKVVKYAAANKRSSQYDKNSEKAKNFFININRLFQDSNDEDLMGDVS
;
A
#
# COMPACT_ATOMS: atom_id res chain seq x y z
N MET A 1 52.12 25.74 -11.74
CA MET A 1 51.97 24.68 -10.70
C MET A 1 53.24 23.86 -10.70
N THR A 2 53.84 23.67 -9.53
CA THR A 2 54.95 22.70 -9.34
C THR A 2 54.41 21.27 -9.34
N GLU A 3 55.26 20.25 -9.59
CA GLU A 3 54.89 18.83 -9.45
C GLU A 3 54.27 18.56 -8.06
N ASN A 4 54.89 19.07 -6.99
CA ASN A 4 54.38 18.98 -5.61
C ASN A 4 52.92 19.44 -5.49
N GLN A 5 52.53 20.54 -6.15
CA GLN A 5 51.14 21.01 -6.12
C GLN A 5 50.19 20.05 -6.83
N LYS A 6 50.61 19.41 -7.93
CA LYS A 6 49.82 18.35 -8.59
C LYS A 6 49.67 17.12 -7.69
N GLU A 7 50.73 16.70 -7.00
CA GLU A 7 50.70 15.56 -6.08
C GLU A 7 49.93 15.83 -4.78
N GLU A 8 49.90 17.07 -4.28
CA GLU A 8 49.02 17.48 -3.18
C GLU A 8 47.55 17.48 -3.62
N ILE A 9 47.26 17.99 -4.82
CA ILE A 9 45.91 18.05 -5.41
C ILE A 9 45.37 16.65 -5.73
N LEU A 10 46.22 15.66 -6.01
CA LEU A 10 45.83 14.28 -6.34
C LEU A 10 45.21 13.48 -5.17
N ARG A 11 45.33 13.93 -3.91
CA ARG A 11 45.16 13.02 -2.76
C ARG A 11 43.85 13.14 -2.00
N SER A 12 42.95 12.18 -2.24
CA SER A 12 41.86 11.62 -1.40
C SER A 12 40.56 12.43 -1.19
N TYR A 13 39.72 12.05 -0.21
CA TYR A 13 38.32 12.47 0.15
C TYR A 13 37.25 12.24 -0.95
N TYR A 14 35.97 12.34 -0.56
CA TYR A 14 34.89 11.53 -1.12
C TYR A 14 33.49 12.15 -0.99
N TYR A 15 32.58 11.89 -1.95
CA TYR A 15 31.15 12.21 -1.84
C TYR A 15 30.40 11.17 -0.99
N THR A 16 29.38 11.63 -0.27
CA THR A 16 28.57 10.81 0.66
C THR A 16 27.22 10.41 0.09
N ASP A 17 26.86 10.90 -1.08
CA ASP A 17 25.54 10.66 -1.64
C ASP A 17 25.42 9.28 -2.29
N VAL A 18 24.19 8.80 -2.24
CA VAL A 18 23.71 7.52 -2.72
C VAL A 18 22.54 7.95 -3.59
N GLU A 19 22.66 7.80 -4.91
CA GLU A 19 21.52 8.01 -5.79
C GLU A 19 20.39 7.07 -5.36
N PRO A 20 19.12 7.52 -5.36
CA PRO A 20 18.03 6.76 -4.76
C PRO A 20 17.57 5.63 -5.68
N THR A 21 18.43 4.64 -5.92
CA THR A 21 18.21 3.51 -6.83
C THR A 21 18.41 2.17 -6.12
N LEU A 22 17.70 1.15 -6.60
CA LEU A 22 17.79 -0.22 -6.07
C LEU A 22 19.23 -0.76 -6.18
N ASP A 23 19.86 -0.60 -7.34
CA ASP A 23 21.25 -1.03 -7.58
C ASP A 23 22.23 -0.43 -6.55
N ARG A 24 22.02 0.84 -6.18
CA ARG A 24 22.88 1.53 -5.22
C ARG A 24 22.59 1.12 -3.78
N LEU A 25 21.34 0.76 -3.45
CA LEU A 25 20.97 0.15 -2.17
C LEU A 25 21.61 -1.24 -2.03
N ILE A 26 21.55 -2.07 -3.07
CA ILE A 26 22.22 -3.38 -3.15
C ILE A 26 23.73 -3.20 -2.97
N GLU A 27 24.36 -2.23 -3.66
CA GLU A 27 25.80 -1.99 -3.53
C GLU A 27 26.22 -1.63 -2.09
N VAL A 28 25.42 -0.83 -1.37
CA VAL A 28 25.69 -0.51 0.04
C VAL A 28 25.49 -1.73 0.93
N LYS A 29 24.44 -2.54 0.69
CA LYS A 29 24.21 -3.80 1.40
C LYS A 29 25.34 -4.82 1.21
N ASP A 30 25.90 -4.92 0.00
CA ASP A 30 27.06 -5.78 -0.28
C ASP A 30 28.31 -5.33 0.47
N ILE A 31 28.56 -4.02 0.49
CA ILE A 31 29.64 -3.42 1.28
C ILE A 31 29.48 -3.76 2.76
N VAL A 32 28.28 -3.58 3.29
CA VAL A 32 27.98 -3.83 4.70
C VAL A 32 28.13 -5.31 5.03
N THR A 33 27.69 -6.20 4.13
CA THR A 33 27.84 -7.67 4.23
C THR A 33 29.31 -8.11 4.17
N SER A 34 30.16 -7.43 3.38
CA SER A 34 31.60 -7.76 3.29
C SER A 34 32.33 -7.58 4.63
N PHE A 35 31.83 -6.71 5.52
CA PHE A 35 32.40 -6.48 6.84
C PHE A 35 32.35 -7.73 7.74
N GLU A 36 31.39 -8.64 7.54
CA GLU A 36 31.36 -9.90 8.32
C GLU A 36 32.54 -10.82 8.03
N LYS A 37 33.12 -10.74 6.81
CA LYS A 37 34.23 -11.60 6.36
C LYS A 37 35.59 -10.96 6.61
N GLU A 38 35.73 -9.66 6.35
CA GLU A 38 37.02 -8.96 6.34
C GLU A 38 37.11 -7.82 7.38
N GLY A 39 36.02 -7.52 8.08
CA GLY A 39 35.89 -6.32 8.94
C GLY A 39 36.92 -6.25 10.07
N ALA A 40 37.34 -7.39 10.62
CA ALA A 40 38.41 -7.45 11.64
C ALA A 40 39.74 -6.92 11.09
N ASN A 41 40.16 -7.42 9.94
CA ASN A 41 41.42 -7.04 9.28
C ASN A 41 41.37 -5.59 8.78
N ARG A 42 40.25 -5.21 8.15
CA ARG A 42 39.97 -3.84 7.69
C ARG A 42 39.99 -2.85 8.86
N LEU A 43 39.39 -3.19 9.99
CA LEU A 43 39.40 -2.34 11.19
C LEU A 43 40.81 -2.15 11.75
N GLN A 44 41.64 -3.21 11.85
CA GLN A 44 43.01 -3.04 12.36
C GLN A 44 43.84 -2.14 11.45
N TYR A 45 43.80 -2.36 10.13
CA TYR A 45 44.49 -1.49 9.18
C TYR A 45 43.97 -0.04 9.27
N ALA A 46 42.65 0.15 9.39
CA ALA A 46 42.04 1.47 9.50
C ALA A 46 42.42 2.23 10.78
N LEU A 47 42.49 1.55 11.92
CA LEU A 47 42.94 2.13 13.20
C LEU A 47 44.42 2.53 13.14
N ASN A 48 45.27 1.62 12.62
CA ASN A 48 46.72 1.87 12.42
C ASN A 48 46.97 3.05 11.48
N MET A 49 46.29 3.09 10.33
CA MET A 49 46.39 4.17 9.32
C MET A 49 45.98 5.54 9.88
N LYS A 50 45.11 5.57 10.89
CA LYS A 50 44.60 6.81 11.48
C LYS A 50 45.35 7.23 12.75
N HIS A 51 46.18 6.35 13.32
CA HIS A 51 46.84 6.52 14.63
C HIS A 51 45.83 6.83 15.75
N ILE A 52 44.71 6.10 15.76
CA ILE A 52 43.63 6.27 16.74
C ILE A 52 44.06 5.64 18.07
N ASN A 53 43.92 6.40 19.17
CA ASN A 53 44.27 5.92 20.51
C ASN A 53 43.09 5.18 21.21
N GLU A 54 43.34 4.58 22.37
CA GLU A 54 42.34 3.77 23.08
C GLU A 54 41.11 4.58 23.55
N GLU A 55 41.30 5.81 24.05
CA GLU A 55 40.21 6.73 24.42
C GLU A 55 39.33 7.10 23.20
N GLU A 56 39.93 7.31 22.04
CA GLU A 56 39.21 7.53 20.78
C GLU A 56 38.48 6.27 20.28
N VAL A 57 39.01 5.07 20.55
CA VAL A 57 38.34 3.78 20.27
C VAL A 57 37.09 3.65 21.13
N GLU A 58 37.18 3.91 22.44
CA GLU A 58 36.04 3.82 23.37
C GLU A 58 34.95 4.86 23.08
N ARG A 59 35.35 6.11 22.82
CA ARG A 59 34.42 7.17 22.37
C ARG A 59 33.72 6.78 21.07
N PHE A 60 34.44 6.15 20.15
CA PHE A 60 33.87 5.73 18.88
C PHE A 60 32.94 4.52 19.04
N ALA A 61 33.29 3.52 19.86
CA ALA A 61 32.39 2.41 20.19
C ALA A 61 31.08 2.91 20.83
N SER A 62 31.17 3.92 21.70
CA SER A 62 30.03 4.59 22.31
C SER A 62 29.16 5.32 21.27
N TYR A 63 29.76 5.95 20.26
CA TYR A 63 29.03 6.54 19.14
C TYR A 63 28.30 5.49 18.29
N ILE A 64 28.97 4.37 17.95
CA ILE A 64 28.37 3.26 17.19
C ILE A 64 27.19 2.65 17.94
N SER A 65 27.34 2.36 19.24
CA SER A 65 26.27 1.79 20.07
C SER A 65 25.04 2.72 20.13
N ASN A 66 25.24 4.03 20.29
CA ASN A 66 24.15 5.01 20.25
C ASN A 66 23.49 5.13 18.87
N ALA A 67 24.24 4.93 17.78
CA ALA A 67 23.67 4.88 16.43
C ALA A 67 22.87 3.60 16.20
N ARG A 68 23.39 2.45 16.64
CA ARG A 68 22.71 1.13 16.60
C ARG A 68 21.37 1.18 17.33
N ILE A 69 21.33 1.67 18.57
CA ILE A 69 20.10 1.76 19.38
C ILE A 69 19.02 2.63 18.72
N LYS A 70 19.41 3.65 17.93
CA LYS A 70 18.46 4.44 17.14
C LYS A 70 17.95 3.67 15.94
N MET A 71 18.86 3.05 15.19
CA MET A 71 18.53 2.23 14.02
C MET A 71 17.65 1.03 14.37
N GLU A 72 17.87 0.36 15.50
CA GLU A 72 17.02 -0.76 15.97
C GLU A 72 15.55 -0.33 16.11
N LYS A 73 15.29 0.91 16.56
CA LYS A 73 13.93 1.47 16.65
C LYS A 73 13.34 1.86 15.30
N GLU A 74 14.17 2.20 14.31
CA GLU A 74 13.71 2.45 12.95
C GLU A 74 13.49 1.12 12.20
N LEU A 75 14.26 0.07 12.53
CA LEU A 75 14.07 -1.30 12.00
C LEU A 75 12.73 -1.89 12.43
N ASP A 76 12.33 -1.69 13.69
CA ASP A 76 11.00 -2.13 14.17
C ASP A 76 9.88 -1.44 13.36
N ARG A 77 9.97 -0.12 13.14
CA ARG A 77 9.02 0.62 12.28
C ARG A 77 9.04 0.19 10.82
N LEU A 78 10.22 -0.19 10.32
CA LEU A 78 10.38 -0.64 8.94
C LEU A 78 9.70 -2.00 8.71
N ARG A 79 9.68 -2.87 9.73
CA ARG A 79 8.91 -4.13 9.71
C ARG A 79 7.41 -3.90 9.77
N ASP A 80 6.94 -2.99 10.64
CA ASP A 80 5.52 -2.60 10.67
C ASP A 80 5.06 -2.04 9.31
N PHE A 81 5.96 -1.34 8.60
CA PHE A 81 5.73 -0.79 7.26
C PHE A 81 5.79 -1.88 6.16
N GLU A 82 6.76 -2.79 6.22
CA GLU A 82 6.91 -3.96 5.34
C GLU A 82 5.63 -4.79 5.25
N GLU A 83 5.00 -5.09 6.40
CA GLU A 83 3.79 -5.91 6.49
C GLU A 83 2.60 -5.31 5.71
N HIS A 84 2.51 -3.98 5.57
CA HIS A 84 1.31 -3.30 5.08
C HIS A 84 1.50 -2.53 3.75
N PHE A 85 2.73 -2.18 3.36
CA PHE A 85 2.97 -1.25 2.24
C PHE A 85 2.44 -1.76 0.89
N ASN A 86 2.61 -3.05 0.61
CA ASN A 86 2.17 -3.67 -0.64
C ASN A 86 0.72 -4.22 -0.60
N GLU A 87 0.03 -4.13 0.55
CA GLU A 87 -1.36 -4.60 0.67
C GLU A 87 -2.40 -3.60 0.13
N ASP A 88 -2.11 -2.29 0.18
CA ASP A 88 -3.03 -1.25 -0.28
C ASP A 88 -2.62 -0.70 -1.67
N PHE A 89 -3.61 -0.51 -2.53
CA PHE A 89 -3.43 -0.04 -3.91
C PHE A 89 -2.91 1.41 -4.01
N ALA A 90 -3.28 2.24 -3.03
CA ALA A 90 -2.84 3.61 -2.88
C ALA A 90 -1.94 3.77 -1.66
N THR A 91 -1.07 4.77 -1.70
CA THR A 91 -0.14 5.11 -0.61
C THR A 91 -0.04 6.63 -0.51
N ASP A 92 0.09 7.21 0.68
CA ASP A 92 0.29 8.68 0.81
C ASP A 92 1.72 9.14 0.42
N HIS A 93 2.50 8.28 -0.23
CA HIS A 93 3.90 8.50 -0.60
C HIS A 93 4.15 8.74 -2.10
N ASN A 94 3.12 8.92 -2.93
CA ASN A 94 3.32 9.11 -4.37
C ASN A 94 3.91 10.47 -4.73
N ASP A 95 5.14 10.42 -5.21
CA ASP A 95 5.61 11.19 -6.35
C ASP A 95 6.20 10.22 -7.39
N TYR A 96 5.31 9.51 -8.10
CA TYR A 96 5.43 8.82 -9.43
C TYR A 96 6.65 7.94 -9.81
N TYR A 97 7.76 7.94 -9.07
CA TYR A 97 9.07 7.42 -9.54
C TYR A 97 9.87 6.64 -8.51
N ASN A 98 9.45 6.65 -7.24
CA ASN A 98 10.41 6.47 -6.17
C ASN A 98 9.77 6.06 -4.83
N SER A 99 9.00 4.96 -4.81
CA SER A 99 8.83 4.13 -3.61
C SER A 99 10.21 3.83 -2.99
N VAL A 100 11.19 3.54 -3.84
CA VAL A 100 12.63 3.52 -3.54
C VAL A 100 13.10 4.78 -2.79
N GLU A 101 12.81 6.02 -3.22
CA GLU A 101 13.19 7.23 -2.46
C GLU A 101 12.39 7.43 -1.18
N GLY A 102 11.10 7.04 -1.14
CA GLY A 102 10.30 7.05 0.08
C GLY A 102 10.95 6.17 1.15
N ILE A 103 11.15 4.90 0.82
CA ILE A 103 11.89 3.91 1.60
C ILE A 103 13.30 4.44 1.93
N LEU A 104 14.01 5.04 0.98
CA LEU A 104 15.35 5.59 1.23
C LEU A 104 15.36 6.86 2.10
N ARG A 105 14.26 7.63 2.16
CA ARG A 105 14.06 8.74 3.11
C ARG A 105 13.87 8.20 4.52
N HIS A 106 13.20 7.05 4.71
CA HIS A 106 13.16 6.34 5.99
C HIS A 106 14.59 5.93 6.42
N ILE A 107 15.39 5.30 5.53
CA ILE A 107 16.77 4.92 5.87
C ILE A 107 17.76 6.09 5.98
N ARG A 108 17.43 7.28 5.44
CA ARG A 108 18.32 8.47 5.45
C ARG A 108 18.78 8.84 6.87
N SER A 109 17.96 8.52 7.88
CA SER A 109 18.24 8.72 9.30
C SER A 109 19.45 7.92 9.81
N HIS A 110 19.57 6.64 9.46
CA HIS A 110 20.67 5.75 9.88
C HIS A 110 21.84 5.71 8.87
N MET A 111 21.56 5.94 7.59
CA MET A 111 22.59 6.17 6.57
C MET A 111 23.56 7.31 6.92
N SER A 112 23.14 8.30 7.70
CA SER A 112 24.04 9.38 8.17
C SER A 112 25.14 8.86 9.11
N PRO A 113 24.83 8.15 10.21
CA PRO A 113 25.79 7.33 10.96
C PRO A 113 26.72 6.48 10.09
N LEU A 114 26.19 5.63 9.18
CA LEU A 114 27.02 4.78 8.31
C LEU A 114 28.01 5.60 7.47
N LYS A 115 27.55 6.69 6.83
CA LYS A 115 28.40 7.61 6.06
C LYS A 115 29.49 8.25 6.93
N ASN A 116 29.19 8.61 8.17
CA ASN A 116 30.17 9.18 9.11
C ASN A 116 31.24 8.15 9.53
N VAL A 117 30.85 6.90 9.76
CA VAL A 117 31.76 5.78 10.04
C VAL A 117 32.71 5.56 8.87
N LEU A 118 32.17 5.38 7.66
CA LEU A 118 32.99 5.14 6.47
C LEU A 118 33.92 6.33 6.17
N ARG A 119 33.41 7.56 6.26
CA ARG A 119 34.19 8.79 6.09
C ARG A 119 35.33 8.93 7.10
N LYS A 120 35.15 8.50 8.37
CA LYS A 120 36.22 8.53 9.39
C LYS A 120 37.43 7.69 8.97
N PHE A 121 37.23 6.62 8.20
CA PHE A 121 38.28 5.71 7.73
C PHE A 121 38.68 5.85 6.26
N CYS A 122 38.14 6.85 5.56
CA CYS A 122 38.67 7.29 4.26
C CYS A 122 40.08 7.94 4.42
N PRO A 123 41.01 7.82 3.46
CA PRO A 123 42.32 8.50 3.50
C PRO A 123 42.23 10.03 3.72
N ARG A 124 43.24 10.60 4.41
CA ARG A 124 43.12 11.85 5.21
C ARG A 124 43.25 13.19 4.46
N ARG A 125 43.55 13.24 3.16
CA ARG A 125 43.79 14.47 2.37
C ARG A 125 42.64 14.73 1.37
N HIS A 126 42.54 15.92 0.76
CA HIS A 126 41.83 16.19 -0.51
C HIS A 126 42.12 17.61 -0.99
N PRO A 127 41.77 17.86 -2.26
CA PRO A 127 41.17 19.12 -2.64
C PRO A 127 39.95 19.51 -1.76
N THR A 128 39.30 20.61 -2.06
CA THR A 128 37.93 20.91 -1.61
C THR A 128 36.98 20.73 -2.80
N VAL A 129 35.66 20.71 -2.58
CA VAL A 129 34.69 20.63 -3.70
C VAL A 129 34.97 21.71 -4.78
N PRO A 130 35.26 22.98 -4.44
CA PRO A 130 35.70 23.99 -5.42
C PRO A 130 37.01 23.64 -6.14
N GLN A 131 37.97 23.00 -5.47
CA GLN A 131 39.23 22.59 -6.12
C GLN A 131 39.02 21.40 -7.07
N CYS A 132 38.08 20.49 -6.78
CA CYS A 132 37.73 19.40 -7.69
C CYS A 132 37.14 19.93 -8.99
N VAL A 133 36.16 20.84 -8.89
CA VAL A 133 35.56 21.52 -10.04
C VAL A 133 36.61 22.30 -10.82
N ARG A 134 37.53 22.99 -10.13
CA ARG A 134 38.61 23.78 -10.76
C ARG A 134 39.65 22.94 -11.51
N TYR A 135 39.89 21.70 -11.10
CA TYR A 135 40.93 20.83 -11.68
C TYR A 135 40.38 19.60 -12.43
N GLY A 136 39.07 19.50 -12.61
CA GLY A 136 38.44 18.36 -13.31
C GLY A 136 38.58 17.01 -12.57
N ILE A 137 38.73 17.04 -11.25
CA ILE A 137 38.97 15.83 -10.45
C ILE A 137 37.65 15.16 -10.12
N GLN A 138 37.49 13.93 -10.57
CA GLN A 138 36.33 13.10 -10.27
C GLN A 138 36.33 12.75 -8.77
N GLN A 139 35.26 13.11 -8.07
CA GLN A 139 35.07 12.75 -6.67
C GLN A 139 34.82 11.23 -6.59
N LYS A 140 35.46 10.56 -5.63
CA LYS A 140 35.21 9.14 -5.34
C LYS A 140 34.10 9.01 -4.27
N SER A 141 33.47 7.86 -4.13
CA SER A 141 32.44 7.64 -3.10
C SER A 141 33.05 7.25 -1.74
N VAL A 142 32.46 7.62 -0.59
CA VAL A 142 32.95 7.15 0.74
C VAL A 142 32.90 5.63 0.86
N PHE A 143 32.00 5.01 0.12
CA PHE A 143 31.81 3.57 -0.03
C PHE A 143 32.96 2.89 -0.80
N GLU A 144 33.60 3.61 -1.73
CA GLU A 144 34.80 3.18 -2.45
C GLU A 144 36.08 3.51 -1.68
N GLY A 145 36.08 4.66 -0.99
CA GLY A 145 37.25 5.23 -0.34
C GLY A 145 37.57 4.72 1.05
N SER A 146 36.58 4.19 1.77
CA SER A 146 36.78 3.72 3.13
C SER A 146 37.44 2.35 3.15
N VAL A 147 38.48 2.21 3.95
CA VAL A 147 39.12 0.92 4.28
C VAL A 147 38.08 -0.07 4.85
N LEU A 148 37.08 0.41 5.59
CA LEU A 148 36.01 -0.44 6.14
C LEU A 148 34.96 -0.87 5.10
N ALA A 149 35.07 -0.39 3.86
CA ALA A 149 34.19 -0.71 2.74
C ALA A 149 35.01 -1.31 1.58
N LYS A 150 34.95 -0.76 0.36
CA LYS A 150 35.70 -1.30 -0.80
C LYS A 150 37.17 -0.85 -0.88
N GLY A 151 37.63 0.03 0.02
CA GLY A 151 38.98 0.57 -0.04
C GLY A 151 40.07 -0.48 0.18
N ASP A 152 41.20 -0.34 -0.50
CA ASP A 152 42.35 -1.23 -0.38
C ASP A 152 42.92 -1.22 1.06
N TYR A 153 43.31 -2.39 1.55
CA TYR A 153 43.98 -2.55 2.83
C TYR A 153 45.08 -3.61 2.73
N ALA A 154 46.17 -3.43 3.48
CA ALA A 154 47.17 -4.47 3.63
C ALA A 154 46.72 -5.46 4.71
N ASN A 155 46.75 -6.76 4.39
CA ASN A 155 46.42 -7.80 5.37
C ASN A 155 47.29 -7.63 6.64
N PRO A 156 46.68 -7.50 7.82
CA PRO A 156 47.47 -7.31 9.03
C PRO A 156 48.23 -8.57 9.45
N ILE A 157 49.29 -8.36 10.23
CA ILE A 157 50.17 -9.44 10.75
C ILE A 157 49.52 -10.17 11.92
N PHE A 158 48.56 -9.55 12.62
CA PHE A 158 47.98 -10.05 13.86
C PHE A 158 46.45 -10.18 13.78
N ASP A 159 45.93 -11.31 14.23
CA ASP A 159 44.49 -11.56 14.35
C ASP A 159 43.84 -10.76 15.50
N ILE A 160 42.53 -10.52 15.39
CA ILE A 160 41.73 -9.78 16.37
C ILE A 160 41.75 -10.38 17.78
N SER A 161 42.03 -11.69 17.93
CA SER A 161 42.25 -12.33 19.22
C SER A 161 43.40 -11.70 20.02
N SER A 162 44.40 -11.08 19.37
CA SER A 162 45.54 -10.45 20.04
C SER A 162 45.32 -8.98 20.42
N TYR A 163 44.18 -8.38 20.11
CA TYR A 163 43.96 -6.93 20.28
C TYR A 163 43.53 -6.55 21.71
N PRO A 164 43.71 -5.26 22.11
CA PRO A 164 43.18 -4.73 23.36
C PRO A 164 41.65 -4.92 23.49
N PRO A 165 41.11 -5.05 24.71
CA PRO A 165 39.67 -5.19 24.95
C PRO A 165 38.82 -4.08 24.31
N ALA A 166 39.27 -2.83 24.35
CA ALA A 166 38.57 -1.69 23.74
C ALA A 166 38.37 -1.87 22.22
N VAL A 167 39.39 -2.38 21.50
CA VAL A 167 39.31 -2.62 20.05
C VAL A 167 38.37 -3.78 19.73
N LYS A 168 38.39 -4.85 20.54
CA LYS A 168 37.44 -5.97 20.43
C LYS A 168 36.00 -5.51 20.69
N GLY A 169 35.80 -4.61 21.65
CA GLY A 169 34.51 -3.95 21.92
C GLY A 169 34.02 -3.14 20.72
N LEU A 170 34.88 -2.29 20.15
CA LEU A 170 34.56 -1.52 18.94
C LEU A 170 34.21 -2.43 17.76
N TYR A 171 34.98 -3.50 17.51
CA TYR A 171 34.65 -4.47 16.45
C TYR A 171 33.29 -5.12 16.66
N THR A 172 32.96 -5.48 17.90
CA THR A 172 31.68 -6.11 18.25
C THR A 172 30.51 -5.16 17.99
N GLU A 173 30.61 -3.89 18.40
CA GLU A 173 29.55 -2.90 18.12
C GLU A 173 29.47 -2.54 16.63
N LEU A 174 30.61 -2.45 15.92
CA LEU A 174 30.61 -2.28 14.46
C LEU A 174 29.90 -3.45 13.78
N ARG A 175 30.20 -4.70 14.14
CA ARG A 175 29.54 -5.87 13.54
C ARG A 175 28.01 -5.80 13.73
N LYS A 176 27.53 -5.51 14.94
CA LYS A 176 26.09 -5.37 15.21
C LYS A 176 25.46 -4.21 14.42
N PHE A 177 26.14 -3.06 14.34
CA PHE A 177 25.68 -1.91 13.58
C PHE A 177 25.57 -2.24 12.09
N PHE A 178 26.58 -2.89 11.51
CA PHE A 178 26.57 -3.31 10.12
C PHE A 178 25.48 -4.37 9.85
N ASP A 179 25.28 -5.35 10.73
CA ASP A 179 24.23 -6.37 10.53
C ASP A 179 22.80 -5.78 10.62
N ALA A 180 22.59 -4.77 11.47
CA ALA A 180 21.35 -4.00 11.51
C ALA A 180 21.14 -3.15 10.23
N GLU A 181 22.16 -2.44 9.73
CA GLU A 181 22.11 -1.70 8.45
C GLU A 181 21.74 -2.65 7.29
N LYS A 182 22.39 -3.82 7.21
CA LYS A 182 22.13 -4.89 6.24
C LYS A 182 20.68 -5.39 6.32
N THR A 183 20.14 -5.54 7.52
CA THR A 183 18.74 -5.98 7.74
C THR A 183 17.75 -4.91 7.25
N CYS A 184 17.97 -3.62 7.60
CA CYS A 184 17.15 -2.53 7.07
C CYS A 184 17.18 -2.52 5.53
N MET A 185 18.37 -2.60 4.93
CA MET A 185 18.52 -2.59 3.47
C MET A 185 17.89 -3.81 2.79
N GLN A 186 17.88 -4.97 3.45
CA GLN A 186 17.21 -6.18 2.95
C GLN A 186 15.69 -5.96 2.87
N ILE A 187 15.05 -5.55 3.96
CA ILE A 187 13.61 -5.25 3.99
C ILE A 187 13.24 -4.21 2.91
N CYS A 188 14.05 -3.14 2.79
CA CYS A 188 13.85 -2.15 1.74
C CYS A 188 13.90 -2.74 0.32
N ILE A 189 14.82 -3.66 0.05
CA ILE A 189 14.91 -4.37 -1.25
C ILE A 189 13.68 -5.25 -1.44
N ASP A 190 13.30 -6.03 -0.44
CA ASP A 190 12.22 -7.02 -0.53
C ASP A 190 10.88 -6.34 -0.84
N ILE A 191 10.59 -5.18 -0.20
CA ILE A 191 9.42 -4.36 -0.51
C ILE A 191 9.42 -3.88 -1.98
N ILE A 192 10.56 -3.41 -2.49
CA ILE A 192 10.71 -2.89 -3.86
C ILE A 192 10.62 -4.02 -4.90
N GLU A 193 11.14 -5.21 -4.58
CA GLU A 193 11.06 -6.39 -5.43
C GLU A 193 9.63 -6.93 -5.49
N GLU A 194 8.93 -7.05 -4.36
CA GLU A 194 7.51 -7.42 -4.36
C GLU A 194 6.64 -6.38 -5.10
N GLU A 195 6.85 -5.08 -4.87
CA GLU A 195 6.12 -4.02 -5.59
C GLU A 195 6.30 -4.17 -7.12
N ARG A 196 7.52 -4.50 -7.55
CA ARG A 196 7.85 -4.79 -8.96
C ARG A 196 7.15 -6.05 -9.47
N GLU A 197 7.09 -7.11 -8.68
CA GLU A 197 6.37 -8.35 -9.04
C GLU A 197 4.87 -8.08 -9.17
N ILE A 198 4.27 -7.35 -8.24
CA ILE A 198 2.86 -6.91 -8.30
C ILE A 198 2.60 -6.14 -9.59
N ARG A 199 3.41 -5.11 -9.90
CA ARG A 199 3.30 -4.33 -11.14
C ARG A 199 3.48 -5.16 -12.42
N GLN A 200 4.06 -6.36 -12.37
CA GLN A 200 4.19 -7.25 -13.53
C GLN A 200 2.96 -8.15 -13.75
N ASP A 201 2.06 -8.27 -12.76
CA ASP A 201 0.85 -9.08 -12.82
C ASP A 201 -0.41 -8.17 -12.80
N PRO A 202 -1.08 -7.96 -13.95
CA PRO A 202 -2.28 -7.13 -14.04
C PRO A 202 -3.45 -7.62 -13.16
N GLU A 203 -3.58 -8.94 -12.97
CA GLU A 203 -4.66 -9.52 -12.15
C GLU A 203 -4.36 -9.35 -10.66
N ARG A 204 -3.09 -9.46 -10.23
CA ARG A 204 -2.69 -9.14 -8.85
C ARG A 204 -2.90 -7.65 -8.55
N CYS A 205 -2.53 -6.74 -9.45
CA CYS A 205 -2.84 -5.31 -9.31
C CYS A 205 -4.36 -5.06 -9.22
N LYS A 206 -5.16 -5.69 -10.08
CA LYS A 206 -6.62 -5.55 -10.06
C LYS A 206 -7.24 -6.08 -8.77
N TYR A 207 -6.78 -7.21 -8.27
CA TYR A 207 -7.22 -7.77 -6.99
C TYR A 207 -7.01 -6.80 -5.82
N LEU A 208 -5.84 -6.15 -5.76
CA LEU A 208 -5.55 -5.12 -4.75
C LEU A 208 -6.42 -3.86 -4.94
N LEU A 209 -6.67 -3.45 -6.18
CA LEU A 209 -7.62 -2.37 -6.50
C LEU A 209 -9.03 -2.70 -5.99
N ASP A 210 -9.51 -3.93 -6.21
CA ASP A 210 -10.84 -4.38 -5.80
C ASP A 210 -10.97 -4.51 -4.27
N ILE A 211 -9.94 -4.98 -3.56
CA ILE A 211 -9.89 -4.92 -2.08
C ILE A 211 -10.03 -3.47 -1.61
N TYR A 212 -9.22 -2.57 -2.17
CA TYR A 212 -9.22 -1.16 -1.78
C TYR A 212 -10.59 -0.51 -2.08
N ARG A 213 -11.14 -0.74 -3.27
CA ARG A 213 -12.48 -0.32 -3.71
C ARG A 213 -13.56 -0.77 -2.71
N GLN A 214 -13.52 -2.01 -2.24
CA GLN A 214 -14.43 -2.52 -1.21
C GLN A 214 -14.24 -1.83 0.14
N LYS A 215 -12.99 -1.67 0.62
CA LYS A 215 -12.67 -0.92 1.87
C LYS A 215 -13.23 0.51 1.80
N SER A 216 -12.97 1.24 0.71
CA SER A 216 -13.47 2.61 0.48
C SER A 216 -14.99 2.67 0.40
N TYR A 217 -15.65 1.78 -0.35
CA TYR A 217 -17.12 1.77 -0.44
C TYR A 217 -17.78 1.57 0.94
N GLN A 218 -17.28 0.63 1.76
CA GLN A 218 -17.82 0.43 3.10
C GLN A 218 -17.65 1.64 4.02
N ARG A 219 -16.57 2.42 3.84
CA ARG A 219 -16.29 3.68 4.55
C ARG A 219 -17.25 4.81 4.12
N PHE A 220 -17.52 4.96 2.82
CA PHE A 220 -18.24 6.14 2.29
C PHE A 220 -19.71 5.95 1.92
N LYS A 221 -20.23 4.72 1.80
CA LYS A 221 -21.61 4.41 1.36
C LYS A 221 -22.72 5.28 1.98
N ASN A 222 -22.59 5.62 3.26
CA ASN A 222 -23.58 6.45 3.98
C ASN A 222 -23.48 7.94 3.61
N VAL A 223 -22.26 8.43 3.32
CA VAL A 223 -22.00 9.83 3.00
C VAL A 223 -22.31 10.13 1.53
N MET A 224 -22.17 9.13 0.64
CA MET A 224 -22.49 9.25 -0.79
C MET A 224 -23.93 9.75 -1.08
N ILE A 225 -24.88 9.55 -0.14
CA ILE A 225 -26.26 10.06 -0.22
C ILE A 225 -26.33 11.59 -0.19
N ALA A 226 -25.34 12.28 0.40
CA ALA A 226 -25.27 13.73 0.44
C ALA A 226 -24.58 14.38 -0.79
N PHE A 227 -24.02 13.59 -1.71
CA PHE A 227 -23.31 14.14 -2.87
C PHE A 227 -24.28 14.60 -3.96
N SER A 228 -24.20 15.88 -4.33
CA SER A 228 -24.90 16.42 -5.50
C SER A 228 -24.14 16.14 -6.79
N GLU A 229 -24.85 16.16 -7.91
CA GLU A 229 -24.25 16.00 -9.24
C GLU A 229 -23.18 17.07 -9.51
N ASP A 230 -23.41 18.32 -9.09
CA ASP A 230 -22.43 19.41 -9.17
C ASP A 230 -21.12 19.10 -8.42
N LEU A 231 -21.21 18.50 -7.23
CA LEU A 231 -20.03 18.16 -6.43
C LEU A 231 -19.26 16.99 -7.07
N ILE A 232 -19.97 16.01 -7.63
CA ILE A 232 -19.36 14.90 -8.38
C ILE A 232 -18.67 15.39 -9.66
N ASN A 233 -19.27 16.37 -10.36
CA ASN A 233 -18.65 16.99 -11.54
C ASN A 233 -17.41 17.81 -11.17
N GLN A 234 -17.41 18.49 -10.01
CA GLN A 234 -16.21 19.11 -9.47
C GLN A 234 -15.14 18.05 -9.16
N PHE A 235 -15.50 16.94 -8.50
CA PHE A 235 -14.57 15.85 -8.18
C PHE A 235 -13.94 15.27 -9.45
N LYS A 236 -14.74 14.93 -10.48
CA LYS A 236 -14.24 14.51 -11.81
C LYS A 236 -13.22 15.49 -12.41
N SER A 237 -13.45 16.80 -12.22
CA SER A 237 -12.54 17.84 -12.72
C SER A 237 -11.24 17.98 -11.91
N LEU A 238 -11.18 17.45 -10.69
CA LEU A 238 -10.06 17.61 -9.77
C LEU A 238 -9.23 16.31 -9.64
N THR A 239 -9.88 15.19 -9.33
CA THR A 239 -9.31 13.85 -9.06
C THR A 239 -8.40 13.32 -10.19
N PRO A 240 -7.07 13.23 -10.00
CA PRO A 240 -6.17 12.64 -10.97
C PRO A 240 -6.46 11.18 -11.31
N ALA A 241 -6.79 10.34 -10.33
CA ALA A 241 -7.11 8.91 -10.56
C ALA A 241 -8.24 8.71 -11.58
N TYR A 242 -9.33 9.49 -11.45
CA TYR A 242 -10.44 9.47 -12.41
C TYR A 242 -10.01 9.92 -13.82
N LYS A 243 -9.18 10.97 -13.93
CA LYS A 243 -8.67 11.44 -15.22
C LYS A 243 -7.75 10.42 -15.88
N ASN A 244 -6.91 9.75 -15.09
CA ASN A 244 -6.00 8.71 -15.59
C ASN A 244 -6.79 7.50 -16.05
N TYR A 245 -7.76 7.03 -15.25
CA TYR A 245 -8.68 5.92 -15.57
C TYR A 245 -9.32 6.05 -16.96
N GLN A 246 -9.74 7.26 -17.35
CA GLN A 246 -10.34 7.53 -18.67
C GLN A 246 -9.41 7.26 -19.87
N ASN A 247 -8.10 7.07 -19.67
CA ASN A 247 -7.13 6.79 -20.73
C ASN A 247 -6.75 5.30 -20.84
N TYR A 248 -7.27 4.44 -19.96
CA TYR A 248 -6.98 3.00 -19.98
C TYR A 248 -8.11 2.20 -20.64
N GLU A 249 -7.74 1.11 -21.33
CA GLU A 249 -8.69 0.27 -22.07
C GLU A 249 -9.46 -0.72 -21.17
N SER A 250 -8.92 -1.04 -19.99
CA SER A 250 -9.52 -1.97 -19.02
C SER A 250 -9.11 -1.67 -17.58
N GLU A 251 -9.90 -2.12 -16.61
CA GLU A 251 -9.58 -2.00 -15.18
C GLU A 251 -8.24 -2.66 -14.83
N ALA A 252 -7.90 -3.82 -15.41
CA ALA A 252 -6.61 -4.47 -15.16
C ALA A 252 -5.43 -3.63 -15.67
N THR A 253 -5.56 -3.00 -16.85
CA THR A 253 -4.52 -2.10 -17.37
C THR A 253 -4.41 -0.80 -16.58
N PHE A 254 -5.52 -0.26 -16.04
CA PHE A 254 -5.49 0.86 -15.11
C PHE A 254 -4.84 0.47 -13.78
N ALA A 255 -5.23 -0.67 -13.21
CA ALA A 255 -4.70 -1.16 -11.95
C ALA A 255 -3.19 -1.36 -12.04
N GLN A 256 -2.71 -2.05 -13.08
CA GLN A 256 -1.28 -2.20 -13.35
C GLN A 256 -0.60 -0.85 -13.61
N GLY A 257 -1.25 -0.01 -14.42
CA GLY A 257 -0.73 1.29 -14.85
C GLY A 257 -0.54 2.26 -13.69
N GLU A 258 -1.45 2.30 -12.72
CA GLU A 258 -1.53 3.33 -11.68
C GLU A 258 -1.35 2.81 -10.24
N TYR A 259 -0.97 1.54 -10.05
CA TYR A 259 -0.56 0.98 -8.75
C TYR A 259 0.52 1.85 -8.09
N HIS A 260 0.30 2.22 -6.81
CA HIS A 260 1.16 3.12 -6.03
C HIS A 260 1.50 4.44 -6.76
N LYS A 261 0.55 4.99 -7.53
CA LYS A 261 0.66 6.34 -8.14
C LYS A 261 -0.30 7.37 -7.55
N HIS A 262 -1.30 6.92 -6.79
CA HIS A 262 -2.37 7.75 -6.23
C HIS A 262 -2.38 7.68 -4.71
N ASN A 263 -2.68 8.82 -4.07
CA ASN A 263 -2.78 8.89 -2.61
C ASN A 263 -4.15 8.42 -2.15
N HIS A 264 -4.31 8.22 -0.83
CA HIS A 264 -5.55 7.66 -0.32
C HIS A 264 -6.74 8.55 -0.68
N ALA A 265 -6.61 9.87 -0.57
CA ALA A 265 -7.67 10.82 -0.90
C ALA A 265 -8.05 10.83 -2.40
N ASP A 266 -7.08 10.71 -3.31
CA ASP A 266 -7.30 10.65 -4.76
C ASP A 266 -8.10 9.40 -5.15
N MET A 267 -7.68 8.22 -4.66
CA MET A 267 -8.43 6.97 -4.88
C MET A 267 -9.79 6.98 -4.17
N GLU A 268 -9.90 7.51 -2.96
CA GLU A 268 -11.19 7.64 -2.28
C GLU A 268 -12.16 8.54 -3.07
N HIS A 269 -11.70 9.67 -3.64
CA HIS A 269 -12.51 10.48 -4.54
C HIS A 269 -12.88 9.73 -5.82
N PHE A 270 -11.96 8.95 -6.41
CA PHE A 270 -12.25 8.12 -7.58
C PHE A 270 -13.37 7.13 -7.31
N PHE A 271 -13.33 6.38 -6.19
CA PHE A 271 -14.39 5.43 -5.84
C PHE A 271 -15.73 6.10 -5.48
N ILE A 272 -15.71 7.32 -4.95
CA ILE A 272 -16.93 8.13 -4.78
C ILE A 272 -17.54 8.49 -6.14
N ILE A 273 -16.72 8.86 -7.13
CA ILE A 273 -17.18 9.12 -8.51
C ILE A 273 -17.72 7.84 -9.15
N GLU A 274 -16.98 6.71 -9.08
CA GLU A 274 -17.40 5.41 -9.63
C GLU A 274 -18.75 4.98 -9.05
N GLY A 275 -18.88 4.96 -7.72
CA GLY A 275 -20.11 4.54 -7.05
C GLY A 275 -21.29 5.47 -7.35
N TYR A 276 -21.05 6.78 -7.52
CA TYR A 276 -22.09 7.70 -7.99
C TYR A 276 -22.49 7.41 -9.45
N MET A 277 -21.54 7.14 -10.34
CA MET A 277 -21.83 6.81 -11.74
C MET A 277 -22.54 5.48 -11.92
N ALA A 278 -22.13 4.43 -11.21
CA ALA A 278 -22.80 3.12 -11.18
C ALA A 278 -24.25 3.20 -10.65
N SER A 279 -24.62 4.32 -10.03
CA SER A 279 -25.94 4.62 -9.50
C SER A 279 -26.73 5.65 -10.32
N ASN A 280 -26.22 6.14 -11.45
CA ASN A 280 -26.95 7.10 -12.28
C ASN A 280 -28.21 6.47 -12.92
N ASP A 281 -28.24 5.14 -13.04
CA ASP A 281 -29.44 4.39 -13.41
C ASP A 281 -30.49 4.32 -12.27
N LEU A 282 -30.20 4.84 -11.07
CA LEU A 282 -31.13 4.86 -9.94
C LEU A 282 -31.95 6.14 -9.89
N THR A 283 -33.27 5.99 -9.73
CA THR A 283 -34.17 7.11 -9.47
C THR A 283 -33.90 7.73 -8.09
N THR A 284 -34.31 8.99 -7.92
CA THR A 284 -34.24 9.69 -6.61
C THR A 284 -34.95 8.90 -5.50
N THR A 285 -36.05 8.21 -5.83
CA THR A 285 -36.77 7.33 -4.90
C THR A 285 -35.90 6.15 -4.45
N GLU A 286 -35.22 5.47 -5.37
CA GLU A 286 -34.37 4.33 -5.03
C GLU A 286 -33.14 4.75 -4.22
N LYS A 287 -32.51 5.89 -4.59
CA LYS A 287 -31.42 6.49 -3.81
C LYS A 287 -31.86 6.84 -2.38
N ALA A 288 -33.10 7.29 -2.18
CA ALA A 288 -33.64 7.59 -0.85
C ALA A 288 -33.99 6.34 -0.01
N LEU A 289 -34.31 5.21 -0.66
CA LEU A 289 -34.76 3.98 0.02
C LEU A 289 -33.65 2.95 0.28
N TRP A 290 -32.66 2.89 -0.60
CA TRP A 290 -31.59 1.88 -0.56
C TRP A 290 -30.18 2.49 -0.77
N GLY A 291 -30.06 3.80 -0.98
CA GLY A 291 -28.77 4.45 -1.21
C GLY A 291 -28.15 4.04 -2.54
N TYR A 292 -26.88 3.63 -2.50
CA TYR A 292 -26.05 3.22 -3.64
C TYR A 292 -25.86 1.69 -3.71
N ASP A 293 -26.69 0.95 -2.99
CA ASP A 293 -26.53 -0.50 -2.78
C ASP A 293 -26.81 -1.32 -4.06
N LYS A 294 -25.92 -2.28 -4.38
CA LYS A 294 -26.11 -3.30 -5.44
C LYS A 294 -27.44 -4.04 -5.27
N LYS A 295 -27.96 -4.13 -4.04
CA LYS A 295 -29.29 -4.67 -3.73
C LYS A 295 -30.42 -4.10 -4.59
N ILE A 296 -30.30 -2.87 -5.11
CA ILE A 296 -31.34 -2.26 -5.94
C ILE A 296 -31.50 -2.95 -7.30
N LYS A 297 -30.41 -3.41 -7.93
CA LYS A 297 -30.48 -4.24 -9.15
C LYS A 297 -31.27 -5.53 -8.87
N ARG A 298 -30.94 -6.20 -7.75
CA ARG A 298 -31.62 -7.42 -7.27
C ARG A 298 -33.10 -7.17 -6.94
N VAL A 299 -33.43 -6.03 -6.33
CA VAL A 299 -34.81 -5.61 -6.03
C VAL A 299 -35.59 -5.39 -7.33
N ARG A 300 -35.07 -4.62 -8.29
CA ARG A 300 -35.69 -4.42 -9.62
C ARG A 300 -35.97 -5.74 -10.32
N TYR A 301 -34.98 -6.63 -10.35
CA TYR A 301 -35.09 -7.94 -11.02
C TYR A 301 -36.13 -8.86 -10.37
N VAL A 302 -36.23 -8.84 -9.04
CA VAL A 302 -37.27 -9.58 -8.29
C VAL A 302 -38.66 -8.99 -8.51
N VAL A 303 -38.80 -7.67 -8.67
CA VAL A 303 -40.10 -7.04 -8.99
C VAL A 303 -40.55 -7.39 -10.40
N SER A 304 -39.65 -7.42 -11.40
CA SER A 304 -40.01 -7.76 -12.79
C SER A 304 -40.36 -9.24 -12.98
N HIS A 305 -39.76 -10.14 -12.20
CA HIS A 305 -40.01 -11.60 -12.24
C HIS A 305 -40.82 -12.11 -11.05
N PHE A 306 -41.56 -11.22 -10.36
CA PHE A 306 -42.23 -11.57 -9.10
C PHE A 306 -43.25 -12.70 -9.24
N ASP A 307 -43.92 -12.80 -10.40
CA ASP A 307 -44.88 -13.87 -10.67
C ASP A 307 -44.24 -15.26 -10.72
N ASP A 308 -42.97 -15.36 -11.10
CA ASP A 308 -42.22 -16.62 -11.21
C ASP A 308 -41.78 -17.16 -9.84
N LEU A 309 -41.87 -16.31 -8.79
CA LEU A 309 -41.61 -16.69 -7.39
C LEU A 309 -42.84 -17.27 -6.68
N LEU A 310 -44.02 -17.15 -7.28
CA LEU A 310 -45.27 -17.65 -6.73
C LEU A 310 -45.41 -19.17 -6.96
N PRO A 311 -45.99 -19.93 -6.02
CA PRO A 311 -46.14 -21.37 -6.17
C PRO A 311 -47.18 -21.72 -7.25
N ALA A 312 -47.09 -22.93 -7.82
CA ALA A 312 -47.98 -23.37 -8.90
C ALA A 312 -49.47 -23.41 -8.51
N ASP A 313 -49.79 -23.52 -7.22
CA ASP A 313 -51.13 -23.49 -6.64
C ASP A 313 -51.54 -22.10 -6.08
N PHE A 314 -50.83 -21.03 -6.49
CA PHE A 314 -51.00 -19.68 -5.95
C PHE A 314 -52.46 -19.19 -5.99
N ASN A 315 -52.93 -18.76 -4.82
CA ASN A 315 -54.22 -18.11 -4.67
C ASN A 315 -54.04 -16.59 -4.52
N HIS A 316 -54.73 -15.82 -5.35
CA HIS A 316 -54.70 -14.35 -5.30
C HIS A 316 -55.03 -13.75 -3.91
N LYS A 317 -55.77 -14.46 -3.05
CA LYS A 317 -56.02 -14.04 -1.66
C LYS A 317 -54.74 -13.92 -0.82
N ASP A 318 -53.68 -14.66 -1.19
CA ASP A 318 -52.39 -14.68 -0.52
C ASP A 318 -51.42 -13.62 -1.07
N MET A 319 -51.77 -12.86 -2.13
CA MET A 319 -50.90 -11.85 -2.74
C MET A 319 -50.27 -10.91 -1.71
N GLY A 320 -51.08 -10.34 -0.81
CA GLY A 320 -50.58 -9.44 0.24
C GLY A 320 -49.66 -10.08 1.29
N LEU A 321 -49.57 -11.42 1.36
CA LEU A 321 -48.58 -12.13 2.18
C LEU A 321 -47.23 -12.23 1.43
N TYR A 322 -47.26 -12.57 0.14
CA TYR A 322 -46.05 -12.62 -0.70
C TYR A 322 -45.44 -11.23 -0.92
N GLU A 323 -46.27 -10.20 -1.14
CA GLU A 323 -45.82 -8.80 -1.13
C GLU A 323 -45.12 -8.44 0.19
N TYR A 324 -45.70 -8.84 1.33
CA TYR A 324 -45.12 -8.56 2.64
C TYR A 324 -43.79 -9.31 2.84
N MET A 325 -43.69 -10.57 2.39
CA MET A 325 -42.44 -11.34 2.39
C MET A 325 -41.34 -10.65 1.56
N PHE A 326 -41.67 -10.18 0.36
CA PHE A 326 -40.74 -9.40 -0.47
C PHE A 326 -40.35 -8.08 0.18
N CYS A 327 -41.28 -7.31 0.73
CA CYS A 327 -40.95 -6.04 1.39
C CYS A 327 -40.06 -6.25 2.63
N GLN A 328 -40.24 -7.34 3.37
CA GLN A 328 -39.35 -7.77 4.46
C GLN A 328 -37.95 -8.14 3.97
N TRP A 329 -37.82 -8.75 2.79
CA TRP A 329 -36.52 -9.04 2.17
C TRP A 329 -35.85 -7.78 1.60
N ALA A 330 -36.60 -6.93 0.89
CA ALA A 330 -36.11 -5.76 0.18
C ALA A 330 -35.69 -4.63 1.14
N LEU A 331 -36.57 -4.24 2.07
CA LEU A 331 -36.35 -3.09 2.97
C LEU A 331 -37.09 -3.26 4.31
N PRO A 332 -36.61 -4.14 5.22
CA PRO A 332 -37.29 -4.46 6.47
C PRO A 332 -37.44 -3.26 7.42
N SER A 333 -36.57 -2.26 7.31
CA SER A 333 -36.62 -1.01 8.10
C SER A 333 -37.75 -0.06 7.67
N ASN A 334 -38.27 -0.17 6.43
CA ASN A 334 -39.28 0.74 5.90
C ASN A 334 -40.25 0.02 4.93
N ILE A 335 -40.96 -0.96 5.46
CA ILE A 335 -41.95 -1.79 4.75
C ILE A 335 -42.99 -0.93 4.00
N LYS A 336 -43.37 0.23 4.55
CA LYS A 336 -44.35 1.12 3.90
C LYS A 336 -43.83 1.60 2.53
N GLN A 337 -42.63 2.15 2.49
CA GLN A 337 -42.01 2.59 1.25
C GLN A 337 -41.70 1.42 0.30
N ALA A 338 -41.32 0.25 0.84
CA ALA A 338 -41.13 -0.96 0.04
C ALA A 338 -42.40 -1.39 -0.70
N VAL A 339 -43.57 -1.31 -0.04
CA VAL A 339 -44.88 -1.61 -0.67
C VAL A 339 -45.25 -0.52 -1.69
N GLU A 340 -45.01 0.76 -1.38
CA GLU A 340 -45.29 1.86 -2.30
C GLU A 340 -44.44 1.75 -3.58
N TYR A 341 -43.15 1.40 -3.47
CA TYR A 341 -42.28 1.07 -4.60
C TYR A 341 -42.75 -0.18 -5.35
N PHE A 342 -43.08 -1.27 -4.65
CA PHE A 342 -43.58 -2.49 -5.29
C PHE A 342 -44.82 -2.23 -6.16
N ILE A 343 -45.80 -1.49 -5.63
CA ILE A 343 -47.03 -1.12 -6.36
C ILE A 343 -46.72 -0.27 -7.60
N GLN A 344 -45.71 0.59 -7.54
CA GLN A 344 -45.33 1.47 -8.64
C GLN A 344 -44.61 0.71 -9.77
N HIS A 345 -43.80 -0.29 -9.45
CA HIS A 345 -42.90 -0.96 -10.40
C HIS A 345 -43.31 -2.39 -10.80
N TYR A 346 -44.24 -3.02 -10.07
CA TYR A 346 -44.78 -4.32 -10.46
C TYR A 346 -45.80 -4.16 -11.60
N HIS A 347 -45.58 -4.88 -12.70
CA HIS A 347 -46.44 -4.88 -13.89
C HIS A 347 -46.86 -6.31 -14.30
N GLY A 348 -46.85 -7.26 -13.36
CA GLY A 348 -47.23 -8.66 -13.57
C GLY A 348 -48.74 -8.90 -13.62
N ARG A 349 -49.12 -10.18 -13.56
CA ARG A 349 -50.47 -10.71 -13.84
C ARG A 349 -51.48 -10.48 -12.71
N HIS A 350 -51.03 -10.23 -11.48
CA HIS A 350 -51.87 -10.20 -10.29
C HIS A 350 -52.15 -8.78 -9.78
N LYS A 351 -53.31 -8.53 -9.16
CA LYS A 351 -53.60 -7.21 -8.59
C LYS A 351 -52.86 -7.02 -7.27
N VAL A 352 -51.96 -6.04 -7.21
CA VAL A 352 -51.25 -5.71 -5.97
C VAL A 352 -52.17 -5.13 -4.88
N VAL A 353 -51.82 -5.30 -3.60
CA VAL A 353 -52.58 -4.74 -2.49
C VAL A 353 -51.88 -3.55 -1.84
N LYS A 354 -52.67 -2.60 -1.31
CA LYS A 354 -52.11 -1.40 -0.66
C LYS A 354 -51.45 -1.75 0.68
N TYR A 355 -50.53 -0.92 1.15
CA TYR A 355 -49.80 -1.08 2.42
C TYR A 355 -50.66 -1.53 3.61
N ALA A 356 -51.85 -0.94 3.82
CA ALA A 356 -52.74 -1.32 4.93
C ALA A 356 -53.27 -2.77 4.84
N ALA A 357 -53.29 -3.38 3.66
CA ALA A 357 -53.67 -4.77 3.44
C ALA A 357 -52.46 -5.72 3.49
N ALA A 358 -51.32 -5.33 2.92
CA ALA A 358 -50.06 -6.07 3.05
C ALA A 358 -49.61 -6.14 4.53
N ASN A 359 -49.59 -5.01 5.24
CA ASN A 359 -49.18 -4.95 6.65
C ASN A 359 -50.15 -5.68 7.60
N LYS A 360 -51.42 -5.92 7.22
CA LYS A 360 -52.33 -6.81 7.96
C LYS A 360 -51.89 -8.28 7.93
N ARG A 361 -51.01 -8.67 7.00
CA ARG A 361 -50.42 -10.02 6.94
C ARG A 361 -49.17 -10.16 7.81
N SER A 362 -48.68 -9.09 8.46
CA SER A 362 -47.55 -9.15 9.40
C SER A 362 -47.75 -10.16 10.54
N SER A 363 -48.97 -10.28 11.07
CA SER A 363 -49.33 -11.27 12.10
C SER A 363 -49.42 -12.71 11.59
N GLN A 364 -49.36 -12.91 10.27
CA GLN A 364 -49.37 -14.20 9.58
C GLN A 364 -48.01 -14.53 8.95
N TYR A 365 -47.05 -13.60 9.03
CA TYR A 365 -45.69 -13.77 8.54
C TYR A 365 -44.81 -14.36 9.65
N ASP A 366 -44.32 -15.57 9.39
CA ASP A 366 -43.20 -16.16 10.13
C ASP A 366 -42.06 -16.40 9.15
N LYS A 367 -40.89 -15.79 9.42
CA LYS A 367 -39.65 -15.97 8.62
C LYS A 367 -39.19 -17.43 8.59
N ASN A 368 -39.54 -18.23 9.61
CA ASN A 368 -39.19 -19.64 9.71
C ASN A 368 -40.20 -20.58 9.03
N SER A 369 -41.36 -20.07 8.60
CA SER A 369 -42.37 -20.86 7.90
C SER A 369 -41.83 -21.41 6.58
N GLU A 370 -42.32 -22.57 6.18
CA GLU A 370 -41.95 -23.22 4.93
C GLU A 370 -42.27 -22.34 3.71
N LYS A 371 -43.39 -21.60 3.74
CA LYS A 371 -43.75 -20.61 2.70
C LYS A 371 -42.71 -19.50 2.57
N ALA A 372 -42.28 -18.89 3.69
CA ALA A 372 -41.28 -17.82 3.66
C ALA A 372 -39.92 -18.34 3.18
N LYS A 373 -39.48 -19.49 3.69
CA LYS A 373 -38.23 -20.15 3.27
C LYS A 373 -38.22 -20.46 1.78
N ASN A 374 -39.27 -21.09 1.26
CA ASN A 374 -39.37 -21.43 -0.16
C ASN A 374 -39.38 -20.18 -1.05
N PHE A 375 -40.05 -19.10 -0.63
CA PHE A 375 -40.04 -17.83 -1.36
C PHE A 375 -38.62 -17.21 -1.43
N PHE A 376 -37.89 -17.16 -0.32
CA PHE A 376 -36.51 -16.64 -0.32
C PHE A 376 -35.51 -17.55 -1.03
N ILE A 377 -35.71 -18.89 -1.00
CA ILE A 377 -34.92 -19.83 -1.81
C ILE A 377 -35.17 -19.60 -3.30
N ASN A 378 -36.42 -19.38 -3.71
CA ASN A 378 -36.75 -19.09 -5.11
C ASN A 378 -36.17 -17.75 -5.58
N ILE A 379 -36.09 -16.73 -4.72
CA ILE A 379 -35.36 -15.49 -5.04
C ILE A 379 -33.89 -15.77 -5.35
N ASN A 380 -33.22 -16.62 -4.55
CA ASN A 380 -31.81 -16.96 -4.80
C ASN A 380 -31.63 -17.81 -6.08
N ARG A 381 -32.55 -18.74 -6.37
CA ARG A 381 -32.56 -19.49 -7.64
C ARG A 381 -32.77 -18.58 -8.84
N LEU A 382 -33.71 -17.63 -8.76
CA LEU A 382 -33.98 -16.64 -9.79
C LEU A 382 -32.73 -15.82 -10.17
N PHE A 383 -31.83 -15.55 -9.21
CA PHE A 383 -30.51 -14.95 -9.52
C PHE A 383 -29.54 -15.95 -10.16
N GLN A 384 -29.48 -17.20 -9.68
CA GLN A 384 -28.64 -18.24 -10.27
C GLN A 384 -29.01 -18.55 -11.73
N ASP A 385 -30.31 -18.62 -12.03
CA ASP A 385 -30.84 -18.90 -13.36
C ASP A 385 -30.67 -17.71 -14.34
N SER A 386 -30.35 -16.50 -13.83
CA SER A 386 -30.16 -15.30 -14.65
C SER A 386 -28.80 -15.27 -15.40
N ASN A 387 -27.79 -15.99 -14.90
CA ASN A 387 -26.38 -15.89 -15.33
C ASN A 387 -25.79 -14.46 -15.30
N ASP A 388 -26.37 -13.53 -14.54
CA ASP A 388 -25.86 -12.17 -14.36
C ASP A 388 -24.97 -12.08 -13.10
N GLU A 389 -23.67 -11.85 -13.29
CA GLU A 389 -22.70 -11.75 -12.20
C GLU A 389 -23.04 -10.62 -11.20
N ASP A 390 -23.70 -9.55 -11.63
CA ASP A 390 -24.10 -8.44 -10.76
C ASP A 390 -25.27 -8.80 -9.83
N LEU A 391 -26.04 -9.86 -10.14
CA LEU A 391 -27.14 -10.35 -9.32
C LEU A 391 -26.72 -11.44 -8.32
N MET A 392 -25.54 -12.04 -8.53
CA MET A 392 -25.02 -13.19 -7.78
C MET A 392 -24.26 -12.82 -6.48
N GLY A 393 -24.01 -11.52 -6.23
CA GLY A 393 -23.19 -11.04 -5.12
C GLY A 393 -23.74 -11.33 -3.71
N ASP A 394 -22.85 -11.84 -2.85
CA ASP A 394 -22.97 -12.16 -1.42
C ASP A 394 -24.32 -12.68 -0.90
N VAL A 395 -24.31 -13.97 -0.58
CA VAL A 395 -25.31 -14.64 0.26
C VAL A 395 -24.84 -14.59 1.71
N SER A 396 -25.31 -13.57 2.45
CA SER A 396 -25.15 -13.44 3.91
C SER A 396 -26.50 -13.51 4.64
#